data_AF-A0A9D2PMZ3-F1
#
_entry.id   AF-A0A9D2PMZ3-F1
#
_cell.length_a   1.000
_cell.length_b   1.000
_cell.length_c   1.000
_cell.angle_alpha   90.00
_cell.angle_beta   90.00
_cell.angle_gamma   90.00
#
_symmetry.space_group_name_H-M   'P 1'
#
loop_
_entity.id
_entity.type
_entity.pdbx_description
1 polymer ?
#
loop_
_entity_poly.entity_id
_entity_poly.type
_entity_poly.pdbx_seq_one_letter_code
_entity_poly.pdbx_strand_id
1 'polypeptide(L)'
;MKLEKEIIKLTELHQNTDKKNLIQSVNHELKNAGIHRKKKVQWICKATGSPEGTVYTWLTNAECRRMNKIPIYALCQMALALRISVYKFFSADNSVADKEKQKIDRRCKLYWHLRRNVAEDLWNGTHAENDTWQKQTLDIKREFLDGLYLKMVNDELN
;
A
#
# COMPACT_ATOMS: atom_id res chain seq x y z
N MET A 1 34.46 -14.26 1.27
CA MET A 1 33.71 -14.17 2.54
C MET A 1 32.70 -13.03 2.66
N LYS A 2 33.06 -11.73 2.54
CA LYS A 2 32.07 -10.64 2.78
C LYS A 2 30.91 -10.64 1.77
N LEU A 3 31.20 -10.85 0.48
CA LEU A 3 30.19 -10.93 -0.58
C LEU A 3 29.28 -12.16 -0.46
N GLU A 4 29.85 -13.32 -0.13
CA GLU A 4 29.09 -14.56 0.07
C GLU A 4 28.07 -14.39 1.21
N LYS A 5 28.48 -13.77 2.33
CA LYS A 5 27.59 -13.46 3.45
C LYS A 5 26.44 -12.53 3.03
N GLU A 6 26.71 -11.53 2.21
CA GLU A 6 25.69 -10.62 1.68
C GLU A 6 24.72 -11.32 0.72
N ILE A 7 25.22 -12.23 -0.14
CA ILE A 7 24.38 -13.02 -1.04
C ILE A 7 23.46 -13.95 -0.24
N ILE A 8 23.97 -14.62 0.78
CA ILE A 8 23.18 -15.48 1.68
C ILE A 8 22.09 -14.65 2.34
N LYS A 9 22.45 -13.51 2.93
CA LYS A 9 21.50 -12.59 3.59
C LYS A 9 20.40 -12.11 2.64
N LEU A 10 20.75 -11.72 1.41
CA LEU A 10 19.79 -11.30 0.40
C LEU A 10 18.87 -12.45 -0.03
N THR A 11 19.39 -13.66 -0.11
CA THR A 11 18.63 -14.86 -0.47
C THR A 11 17.63 -15.23 0.61
N GLU A 12 18.05 -15.24 1.88
CA GLU A 12 17.15 -15.47 3.03
C GLU A 12 16.05 -14.42 3.09
N LEU A 13 16.40 -13.14 2.88
CA LEU A 13 15.44 -12.04 2.87
C LEU A 13 14.40 -12.21 1.75
N HIS A 14 14.85 -12.61 0.55
CA HIS A 14 13.97 -12.88 -0.58
C HIS A 14 13.01 -14.04 -0.34
N GLN A 15 13.51 -15.12 0.27
CA GLN A 15 12.69 -16.28 0.62
C GLN A 15 11.61 -15.92 1.64
N ASN A 16 11.98 -15.18 2.68
CA ASN A 16 11.09 -14.79 3.79
C ASN A 16 10.08 -13.69 3.41
N THR A 17 10.35 -12.91 2.36
CA THR A 17 9.44 -11.83 1.94
C THR A 17 8.26 -12.38 1.13
N ASP A 18 7.03 -12.06 1.51
CA ASP A 18 5.85 -12.46 0.75
C ASP A 18 5.82 -11.83 -0.66
N LYS A 19 5.31 -12.57 -1.65
CA LYS A 19 5.23 -12.13 -3.04
C LYS A 19 4.45 -10.80 -3.17
N LYS A 20 3.34 -10.67 -2.46
CA LYS A 20 2.47 -9.49 -2.52
C LYS A 20 3.22 -8.26 -2.01
N ASN A 21 3.93 -8.39 -0.89
CA ASN A 21 4.70 -7.31 -0.30
C ASN A 21 5.84 -6.89 -1.24
N LEU A 22 6.56 -7.85 -1.81
CA LEU A 22 7.61 -7.57 -2.80
C LEU A 22 7.07 -6.81 -4.03
N ILE A 23 5.91 -7.22 -4.56
CA ILE A 23 5.26 -6.51 -5.67
C ILE A 23 4.89 -5.08 -5.27
N GLN A 24 4.38 -4.87 -4.06
CA GLN A 24 4.04 -3.54 -3.55
C GLN A 24 5.26 -2.64 -3.45
N SER A 25 6.35 -3.12 -2.84
CA SER A 25 7.60 -2.36 -2.72
C SER A 25 8.22 -2.04 -4.08
N VAL A 26 8.25 -3.01 -5.01
CA VAL A 26 8.72 -2.76 -6.38
C VAL A 26 7.84 -1.71 -7.09
N ASN A 27 6.51 -1.79 -6.95
CA ASN A 27 5.63 -0.78 -7.53
C ASN A 27 5.85 0.61 -6.91
N HIS A 28 6.13 0.68 -5.61
CA HIS A 28 6.43 1.92 -4.91
C HIS A 28 7.71 2.56 -5.46
N GLU A 29 8.81 1.82 -5.52
CA GLU A 29 10.09 2.32 -6.04
C GLU A 29 9.99 2.73 -7.52
N LEU A 30 9.29 1.95 -8.35
CA LEU A 30 9.05 2.31 -9.75
C LEU A 30 8.23 3.60 -9.88
N LYS A 31 7.21 3.78 -9.04
CA LYS A 31 6.41 5.02 -9.02
C LYS A 31 7.25 6.22 -8.60
N ASN A 32 8.11 6.07 -7.59
CA ASN A 32 9.03 7.12 -7.15
C ASN A 32 10.01 7.53 -8.26
N ALA A 33 10.40 6.59 -9.12
CA ALA A 33 11.20 6.86 -10.31
C ALA A 33 10.38 7.39 -11.52
N GLY A 34 9.10 7.69 -11.35
CA GLY A 34 8.22 8.20 -12.40
C GLY A 34 7.70 7.15 -13.39
N ILE A 35 7.89 5.86 -13.11
CA ILE A 35 7.47 4.76 -13.99
C ILE A 35 6.03 4.36 -13.64
N HIS A 36 5.10 4.78 -14.50
CA HIS A 36 3.68 4.52 -14.28
C HIS A 36 3.23 3.11 -14.70
N ARG A 37 2.10 2.67 -14.13
CA ARG A 37 1.52 1.33 -14.28
C ARG A 37 1.44 0.83 -15.73
N LYS A 38 1.07 1.69 -16.69
CA LYS A 38 0.91 1.32 -18.11
C LYS A 38 2.22 0.90 -18.79
N LYS A 39 3.36 1.46 -18.40
CA LYS A 39 4.68 1.17 -18.98
C LYS A 39 5.56 0.29 -18.10
N LYS A 40 5.05 -0.11 -16.93
CA LYS A 40 5.81 -0.88 -15.93
C LYS A 40 6.40 -2.16 -16.50
N VAL A 41 5.56 -2.98 -17.16
CA VAL A 41 5.99 -4.29 -17.65
C VAL A 41 7.07 -4.13 -18.72
N GLN A 42 6.84 -3.25 -19.71
CA GLN A 42 7.81 -2.92 -20.74
C GLN A 42 9.13 -2.41 -20.15
N TRP A 43 9.06 -1.54 -19.13
CA TRP A 43 10.24 -1.03 -18.46
C TRP A 43 11.02 -2.14 -17.76
N ILE A 44 10.34 -3.03 -17.03
CA ILE A 44 10.99 -4.16 -16.36
C ILE A 44 11.61 -5.11 -17.38
N CYS A 45 10.91 -5.42 -18.48
CA CYS A 45 11.46 -6.25 -19.56
C CYS A 45 12.75 -5.64 -20.12
N LYS A 46 12.78 -4.32 -20.33
CA LYS A 46 13.97 -3.59 -20.79
C LYS A 46 15.10 -3.62 -19.76
N ALA A 47 14.79 -3.50 -18.47
CA ALA A 47 15.78 -3.50 -17.40
C ALA A 47 16.37 -4.89 -17.14
N THR A 48 15.55 -5.95 -17.21
CA THR A 48 15.97 -7.31 -16.83
C THR A 48 16.28 -8.22 -18.02
N GLY A 49 15.94 -7.81 -19.25
CA GLY A 49 16.02 -8.63 -20.46
C GLY A 49 15.00 -9.77 -20.50
N SER A 50 14.04 -9.79 -19.57
CA SER A 50 13.09 -10.90 -19.43
C SER A 50 11.88 -10.75 -20.36
N PRO A 51 11.30 -11.86 -20.87
CA PRO A 51 10.09 -11.81 -21.69
C PRO A 51 8.88 -11.26 -20.93
N GLU A 52 7.98 -10.60 -21.67
CA GLU A 52 6.80 -9.94 -21.11
C GLU A 52 5.91 -10.88 -20.31
N GLY A 53 5.62 -12.06 -20.86
CA GLY A 53 4.82 -13.09 -20.18
C GLY A 53 5.40 -13.50 -18.83
N THR A 54 6.73 -13.65 -18.74
CA THR A 54 7.43 -13.96 -17.49
C THR A 54 7.25 -12.84 -16.47
N VAL A 55 7.47 -11.59 -16.87
CA VAL A 55 7.29 -10.42 -16.00
C VAL A 55 5.85 -10.30 -15.51
N TYR A 56 4.86 -10.58 -16.36
CA TYR A 56 3.46 -10.66 -15.94
C TYR A 56 3.23 -11.72 -14.84
N THR A 57 3.85 -12.90 -14.96
CA THR A 57 3.73 -13.93 -13.91
C THR A 57 4.35 -13.52 -12.58
N TRP A 58 5.40 -12.70 -12.61
CA TRP A 58 6.01 -12.18 -11.39
C TRP A 58 5.13 -11.14 -10.69
N LEU A 59 4.42 -10.32 -11.46
CA LEU A 59 3.65 -9.19 -10.95
C LEU A 59 2.18 -9.51 -10.63
N THR A 60 1.72 -10.73 -10.87
CA THR A 60 0.35 -11.16 -10.54
C THR A 60 0.25 -11.75 -9.13
N ASN A 61 -0.87 -11.47 -8.46
CA ASN A 61 -1.23 -12.06 -7.16
C ASN A 61 -2.12 -13.30 -7.29
N ALA A 62 -2.33 -13.82 -8.51
CA ALA A 62 -3.12 -15.03 -8.72
C ALA A 62 -2.53 -16.22 -7.93
N GLU A 63 -3.40 -16.99 -7.28
CA GLU A 63 -3.01 -18.08 -6.38
C GLU A 63 -2.19 -19.16 -7.09
N CYS A 64 -2.56 -19.52 -8.32
CA CYS A 64 -1.82 -20.44 -9.18
C CYS A 64 -0.39 -19.99 -9.55
N ARG A 65 -0.02 -18.74 -9.22
CA ARG A 65 1.30 -18.15 -9.45
C ARG A 65 1.96 -17.67 -8.15
N ARG A 66 1.46 -18.08 -6.98
CA ARG A 66 1.97 -17.62 -5.67
C ARG A 66 3.49 -17.86 -5.51
N MET A 67 3.99 -18.96 -6.07
CA MET A 67 5.41 -19.32 -6.03
C MET A 67 6.29 -18.57 -7.05
N ASN A 68 5.70 -17.91 -8.05
CA ASN A 68 6.42 -17.17 -9.08
C ASN A 68 6.83 -15.78 -8.58
N LYS A 69 7.70 -15.71 -7.57
CA LYS A 69 8.28 -14.45 -7.10
C LYS A 69 9.22 -13.86 -8.15
N ILE A 70 9.43 -12.55 -8.11
CA ILE A 70 10.47 -11.88 -8.91
C ILE A 70 11.82 -12.48 -8.47
N PRO A 71 12.63 -13.05 -9.37
CA PRO A 71 13.91 -13.64 -8.99
C PRO A 71 14.93 -12.58 -8.57
N ILE A 72 15.88 -12.96 -7.73
CA ILE A 72 16.89 -12.05 -7.15
C ILE A 72 17.68 -11.32 -8.25
N TYR A 73 18.10 -12.02 -9.31
CA TYR A 73 18.85 -11.38 -10.39
C TYR A 73 18.05 -10.24 -11.05
N ALA A 74 16.73 -10.41 -11.23
CA ALA A 74 15.88 -9.39 -11.83
C ALA A 74 15.73 -8.19 -10.89
N LEU A 75 15.60 -8.42 -9.57
CA LEU A 75 15.63 -7.35 -8.57
C LEU A 75 16.95 -6.58 -8.62
N CYS A 76 18.10 -7.26 -8.72
CA CYS A 76 19.40 -6.60 -8.87
C CYS A 76 19.47 -5.76 -10.15
N GLN A 77 19.02 -6.27 -11.29
CA GLN A 77 19.01 -5.52 -12.55
C GLN A 77 18.11 -4.29 -12.48
N MET A 78 16.92 -4.40 -11.87
CA MET A 78 16.04 -3.26 -11.64
C MET A 78 16.67 -2.24 -10.69
N ALA A 79 17.30 -2.69 -9.60
CA ALA A 79 17.99 -1.81 -8.65
C ALA A 79 19.11 -1.00 -9.33
N LEU A 80 19.90 -1.67 -10.17
CA LEU A 80 20.94 -1.03 -10.98
C LEU A 80 20.35 0.02 -11.94
N ALA A 81 19.27 -0.33 -12.65
CA ALA A 81 18.60 0.58 -13.58
C ALA A 81 17.97 1.80 -12.88
N LEU A 82 17.48 1.63 -11.65
CA LEU A 82 16.94 2.70 -10.81
C LEU A 82 18.00 3.46 -10.01
N ARG A 83 19.26 2.99 -10.01
CA ARG A 83 20.36 3.51 -9.18
C ARG A 83 20.04 3.53 -7.69
N ILE A 84 19.41 2.45 -7.19
CA ILE A 84 19.07 2.26 -5.78
C ILE A 84 19.73 1.00 -5.22
N SER A 85 19.76 0.87 -3.90
CA SER A 85 20.13 -0.39 -3.25
C SER A 85 19.04 -1.45 -3.47
N VAL A 86 19.42 -2.69 -3.79
CA VAL A 86 18.46 -3.80 -3.94
C VAL A 86 17.65 -4.05 -2.68
N TYR A 87 18.23 -3.73 -1.51
CA TYR A 87 17.56 -3.84 -0.22
C TYR A 87 16.34 -2.93 -0.12
N LYS A 88 16.23 -1.84 -0.90
CA LYS A 88 15.02 -1.00 -0.91
C LYS A 88 13.76 -1.74 -1.34
N PHE A 89 13.88 -2.79 -2.16
CA PHE A 89 12.72 -3.61 -2.52
C PHE A 89 12.22 -4.50 -1.36
N PHE A 90 13.05 -4.66 -0.33
CA PHE A 90 12.77 -5.47 0.87
C PHE A 90 12.66 -4.62 2.14
N SER A 91 13.08 -3.36 2.08
CA SER A 91 12.66 -2.35 3.01
C SER A 91 11.15 -2.30 2.88
N ALA A 92 10.48 -3.05 3.75
CA ALA A 92 9.21 -2.61 4.25
C ALA A 92 9.49 -1.17 4.67
N ASP A 93 9.05 -0.25 3.84
CA ASP A 93 8.46 0.95 4.37
C ASP A 93 7.58 0.45 5.52
N ASN A 94 8.10 0.57 6.73
CA ASN A 94 7.31 0.55 7.96
C ASN A 94 6.26 1.67 7.92
N SER A 95 6.15 2.42 6.82
CA SER A 95 5.00 3.24 6.42
C SER A 95 3.90 2.46 5.66
N VAL A 96 3.97 1.14 5.48
CA VAL A 96 2.73 0.33 5.33
C VAL A 96 2.17 -0.03 6.72
N ALA A 97 2.96 0.14 7.79
CA ALA A 97 2.42 0.37 9.11
C ALA A 97 2.03 1.86 9.35
N ASP A 98 2.13 2.75 8.34
CA ASP A 98 1.29 3.95 8.30
C ASP A 98 -0.08 3.53 7.79
N LYS A 99 -0.85 2.98 8.73
CA LYS A 99 -2.29 2.81 8.63
C LYS A 99 -2.67 2.04 7.37
N GLU A 100 -3.12 0.80 7.56
CA GLU A 100 -4.45 0.53 7.02
C GLU A 100 -5.36 1.66 7.54
N LYS A 101 -5.38 2.82 6.86
CA LYS A 101 -6.54 3.67 6.86
C LYS A 101 -7.54 2.73 6.27
N GLN A 102 -8.25 2.00 7.14
CA GLN A 102 -9.40 1.20 6.78
C GLN A 102 -10.10 2.01 5.72
N LYS A 103 -10.14 1.46 4.52
CA LYS A 103 -10.55 2.22 3.36
C LYS A 103 -11.96 2.71 3.66
N ILE A 104 -12.11 4.01 3.89
CA ILE A 104 -13.38 4.58 4.31
C ILE A 104 -14.33 4.45 3.13
N ASP A 105 -15.25 3.50 3.21
CA ASP A 105 -16.29 3.35 2.22
C ASP A 105 -17.39 4.37 2.50
N ARG A 106 -17.22 5.57 1.97
CA ARG A 106 -18.20 6.66 2.11
C ARG A 106 -19.54 6.38 1.42
N ARG A 107 -19.65 5.27 0.67
CA ARG A 107 -20.89 4.85 0.00
C ARG A 107 -21.65 3.77 0.77
N CYS A 108 -21.05 3.20 1.82
CA CYS A 108 -21.68 2.12 2.57
C CYS A 108 -22.85 2.62 3.42
N LYS A 109 -23.74 1.69 3.80
CA LYS A 109 -24.95 1.98 4.59
C LYS A 109 -24.61 2.61 5.96
N LEU A 110 -23.54 2.14 6.60
CA LEU A 110 -23.09 2.64 7.91
C LEU A 110 -22.66 4.11 7.83
N TYR A 111 -21.86 4.48 6.84
CA TYR A 111 -21.42 5.87 6.64
C TYR A 111 -22.60 6.81 6.40
N TRP A 112 -23.59 6.37 5.61
CA TRP A 112 -24.82 7.14 5.39
C TRP A 112 -25.68 7.28 6.65
N HIS A 113 -25.77 6.23 7.46
CA HIS A 113 -26.49 6.28 8.74
C HIS A 113 -25.83 7.26 9.70
N LEU A 114 -24.51 7.17 9.89
CA LEU A 114 -23.73 8.10 10.71
C LEU A 114 -23.95 9.55 10.28
N ARG A 115 -23.91 9.81 8.96
CA ARG A 115 -24.11 11.16 8.41
C ARG A 115 -25.50 11.74 8.65
N ARG A 116 -26.56 10.93 8.57
CA ARG A 116 -27.95 11.42 8.64
C ARG A 116 -28.49 11.47 10.06
N ASN A 117 -28.05 10.57 10.93
CA ASN A 117 -28.75 10.32 12.19
C ASN A 117 -27.87 10.51 13.44
N VAL A 118 -26.54 10.54 13.30
CA VAL A 118 -25.63 10.50 14.47
C VAL A 118 -24.72 11.72 14.53
N ALA A 119 -24.18 12.16 13.38
CA ALA A 119 -23.12 13.16 13.35
C ALA A 119 -23.53 14.53 13.89
N GLU A 120 -24.77 14.98 13.62
CA GLU A 120 -25.25 16.29 14.07
C GLU A 120 -25.43 16.34 15.60
N ASP A 121 -26.17 15.38 16.15
CA ASP A 121 -26.42 15.29 17.59
C ASP A 121 -25.12 15.09 18.38
N LEU A 122 -24.24 14.21 17.88
CA LEU A 122 -22.98 13.92 18.55
C LEU A 122 -22.02 15.12 18.50
N TRP A 123 -21.91 15.80 17.35
CA TRP A 123 -21.08 17.00 17.22
C TRP A 123 -21.56 18.10 18.16
N ASN A 124 -22.86 18.42 18.12
CA ASN A 124 -23.44 19.49 18.94
C ASN A 124 -23.37 19.16 20.45
N GLY A 125 -23.38 17.87 20.83
CA GLY A 125 -23.24 17.45 22.22
C GLY A 125 -21.79 17.40 22.75
N THR A 126 -20.81 17.05 21.91
CA THR A 126 -19.40 16.92 22.34
C THR A 126 -18.55 18.16 22.10
N HIS A 127 -18.92 19.00 21.13
CA HIS A 127 -18.17 20.18 20.73
C HIS A 127 -18.99 21.45 21.00
N ALA A 128 -19.53 21.57 22.21
CA ALA A 128 -20.38 22.70 22.62
C ALA A 128 -19.67 24.07 22.56
N GLU A 129 -18.33 24.07 22.61
CA GLU A 129 -17.49 25.28 22.48
C GLU A 129 -17.26 25.69 21.01
N ASN A 130 -17.60 24.84 20.05
CA ASN A 130 -17.45 25.11 18.62
C ASN A 130 -18.78 25.52 17.98
N ASP A 131 -18.70 26.09 16.77
CA ASP A 131 -19.88 26.34 15.94
C ASP A 131 -20.69 25.06 15.71
N THR A 132 -22.02 25.23 15.61
CA THR A 132 -22.96 24.13 15.40
C THR A 132 -22.64 23.36 14.12
N TRP A 133 -22.98 22.07 14.09
CA TRP A 133 -22.71 21.19 12.97
C TRP A 133 -23.09 21.82 11.63
N GLN A 134 -24.24 22.51 11.54
CA GLN A 134 -24.70 23.14 10.30
C GLN A 134 -23.74 24.22 9.78
N LYS A 135 -23.12 24.99 10.67
CA LYS A 135 -22.20 26.10 10.35
C LYS A 135 -20.78 25.63 10.00
N GLN A 136 -20.45 24.37 10.27
CA GLN A 136 -19.11 23.84 9.98
C GLN A 136 -18.85 23.69 8.48
N THR A 137 -17.57 23.84 8.10
CA THR A 137 -17.11 23.63 6.74
C THR A 137 -17.23 22.15 6.32
N LEU A 138 -17.28 21.90 5.02
CA LEU A 138 -17.39 20.54 4.49
C LEU A 138 -16.21 19.65 4.88
N ASP A 139 -15.02 20.22 5.04
CA ASP A 139 -13.82 19.46 5.37
C ASP A 139 -13.82 19.00 6.83
N ILE A 140 -14.23 19.87 7.76
CA ILE A 140 -14.40 19.53 9.18
C ILE A 140 -15.49 18.45 9.34
N LYS A 141 -16.62 18.61 8.63
CA LYS A 141 -17.70 17.60 8.63
C LYS A 141 -17.21 16.25 8.13
N ARG A 142 -16.38 16.24 7.09
CA ARG A 142 -15.82 15.00 6.51
C ARG A 142 -14.85 14.33 7.46
N GLU A 143 -13.95 15.10 8.07
CA GLU A 143 -12.97 14.56 9.01
C GLU A 143 -13.65 13.93 10.23
N PHE A 144 -14.66 14.59 10.78
CA PHE A 144 -15.44 14.05 11.89
C PHE A 144 -16.18 12.76 11.52
N LEU A 145 -16.87 12.72 10.37
CA LEU A 145 -17.57 11.53 9.88
C LEU A 145 -16.63 10.36 9.61
N ASP A 146 -15.50 10.64 9.00
CA ASP A 146 -14.46 9.66 8.72
C ASP A 146 -13.92 9.07 10.03
N GLY A 147 -13.73 9.89 11.07
CA GLY A 147 -13.35 9.45 12.42
C GLY A 147 -14.40 8.56 13.09
N LEU A 148 -15.68 8.95 13.04
CA LEU A 148 -16.78 8.15 13.62
C LEU A 148 -16.92 6.78 12.93
N TYR A 149 -16.80 6.77 11.60
CA TYR A 149 -16.86 5.54 10.82
C TYR A 149 -15.76 4.57 11.23
N LEU A 150 -14.51 5.05 11.32
CA LEU A 150 -13.37 4.23 11.71
C LEU A 150 -13.51 3.68 13.13
N LYS A 151 -14.07 4.47 14.05
CA LYS A 151 -14.31 4.01 15.42
C LYS A 151 -15.30 2.85 15.46
N MET A 152 -16.46 2.99 14.80
CA MET A 152 -17.48 1.93 14.79
C MET A 152 -17.01 0.65 14.09
N VAL A 153 -16.28 0.78 12.97
CA VAL A 153 -15.75 -0.39 12.27
C VAL A 153 -14.71 -1.13 13.11
N ASN A 154 -13.90 -0.41 13.90
CA ASN A 154 -12.94 -1.04 14.82
C ASN A 154 -13.61 -1.67 16.05
N ASP A 155 -14.69 -1.08 16.55
CA ASP A 155 -15.44 -1.62 17.69
C ASP A 155 -16.24 -2.89 17.31
N GLU A 156 -16.69 -3.04 16.05
CA GLU A 156 -17.38 -4.26 15.56
C GLU A 156 -16.42 -5.43 15.24
N LEU A 157 -15.12 -5.15 15.09
CA LEU A 157 -14.09 -6.14 14.75
C LEU A 157 -13.37 -6.74 15.97
N ASN A 158 -13.61 -6.18 17.17
CA ASN A 158 -13.10 -6.67 18.46
C ASN A 158 -14.20 -7.38 19.26
#